data_AF-A0A9D7ITN2-F1
#
_entry.id   AF-A0A9D7ITN2-F1
#
_cell.length_a   1.000
_cell.length_b   1.000
_cell.length_c   1.000
_cell.angle_alpha   90.00
_cell.angle_beta   90.00
_cell.angle_gamma   90.00
#
_symmetry.space_group_name_H-M   'P 1'
#
loop_
_entity.id
_entity.type
_entity.pdbx_description
1 polymer ?
#
loop_
_entity_poly.entity_id
_entity_poly.type
_entity_poly.pdbx_seq_one_letter_code
_entity_poly.pdbx_strand_id
1 'polypeptide(L)'
;MLRPDGSPLPDYREPLYTIIFNIIPHDEDAARLAYAPGSQSGYQGVTVFEYIITNRVRDGMSSEDLLDLSRLPQGEYVLRLIAEDYFGNQSKYDLAIRNENPK
;
A
#
# COMPACT_ATOMS: atom_id res chain seq x y z
N MET A 1 4.92 -3.69 -8.14
CA MET A 1 4.43 -3.45 -9.51
C MET A 1 4.80 -4.62 -10.39
N LEU A 2 3.88 -5.10 -11.22
CA LEU A 2 4.07 -6.28 -12.09
C LEU A 2 3.82 -5.91 -13.56
N ARG A 3 4.38 -6.71 -14.46
CA ARG A 3 3.99 -6.74 -15.89
C ARG A 3 2.59 -7.35 -16.05
N PRO A 4 1.95 -7.19 -17.23
CA PRO A 4 0.64 -7.80 -17.50
C PRO A 4 0.61 -9.33 -17.39
N ASP A 5 1.76 -10.00 -17.58
CA ASP A 5 1.90 -11.44 -17.40
C ASP A 5 2.05 -11.87 -15.92
N GLY A 6 1.99 -10.92 -14.98
CA GLY A 6 2.12 -11.15 -13.54
C GLY A 6 3.56 -11.22 -13.03
N SER A 7 4.57 -11.11 -13.89
CA SER A 7 5.98 -11.11 -13.47
C SER A 7 6.39 -9.77 -12.84
N PRO A 8 7.23 -9.76 -11.78
CA PRO A 8 7.63 -8.52 -11.13
C PRO A 8 8.54 -7.67 -12.02
N LEU A 9 8.36 -6.35 -11.95
CA LEU A 9 9.34 -5.40 -12.50
C LEU A 9 10.66 -5.47 -11.71
N PRO A 10 11.81 -5.10 -12.31
CA PRO A 10 13.12 -5.22 -11.65
C PRO A 10 13.20 -4.57 -10.26
N ASP A 11 12.60 -3.40 -10.09
CA ASP A 11 12.60 -2.64 -8.82
C ASP A 11 11.56 -3.14 -7.81
N TYR A 12 10.74 -4.12 -8.19
CA TYR A 12 9.61 -4.64 -7.41
C TYR A 12 9.64 -6.17 -7.30
N ARG A 13 10.84 -6.75 -7.26
CA ARG A 13 11.04 -8.19 -7.04
C ARG A 13 10.48 -8.64 -5.70
N GLU A 14 10.62 -7.78 -4.68
CA GLU A 14 10.01 -7.94 -3.38
C GLU A 14 8.86 -6.93 -3.20
N PRO A 15 7.82 -7.26 -2.42
CA PRO A 15 6.79 -6.31 -2.05
C PRO A 15 7.36 -5.12 -1.26
N LEU A 16 6.82 -3.93 -1.52
CA LEU A 16 7.11 -2.75 -0.70
C LEU A 16 6.08 -2.68 0.42
N TYR A 17 6.49 -2.99 1.65
CA TYR A 17 5.67 -2.85 2.84
C TYR A 17 5.78 -1.42 3.37
N THR A 18 4.72 -0.64 3.15
CA THR A 18 4.64 0.79 3.50
C THR A 18 4.00 1.01 4.87
N ILE A 19 3.04 0.16 5.26
CA ILE A 19 2.37 0.18 6.56
C ILE A 19 2.79 -1.08 7.34
N ILE A 20 3.49 -0.88 8.46
CA ILE A 20 3.97 -1.92 9.37
C ILE A 20 3.72 -1.43 10.80
N PHE A 21 2.84 -2.11 11.52
CA PHE A 21 2.50 -1.78 12.91
C PHE A 21 3.49 -2.44 13.91
N ASN A 22 4.81 -2.27 13.68
CA ASN A 22 5.85 -2.88 14.51
C ASN A 22 6.22 -2.04 15.74
N ILE A 23 6.08 -0.73 15.65
CA ILE A 23 6.36 0.22 16.73
C ILE A 23 5.22 1.25 16.74
N ILE A 24 4.74 1.61 17.94
CA ILE A 24 3.74 2.68 18.08
C ILE A 24 4.37 3.99 17.56
N PRO A 25 3.77 4.63 16.54
CA PRO A 25 4.29 5.88 16.02
C PRO A 25 4.31 6.98 17.11
N HIS A 26 5.35 7.81 17.08
CA HIS A 26 5.44 8.96 18.00
C HIS A 26 4.55 10.13 17.59
N ASP A 27 4.12 10.13 16.33
CA ASP A 27 3.29 11.15 15.70
C ASP A 27 1.80 10.82 15.88
N GLU A 28 1.03 11.81 16.34
CA GLU A 28 -0.41 11.70 16.56
C GLU A 28 -1.19 11.50 15.24
N ASP A 29 -0.63 11.94 14.10
CA ASP A 29 -1.26 11.82 12.79
C ASP A 29 -1.10 10.43 12.17
N ALA A 30 -0.30 9.54 12.75
CA ALA A 30 0.00 8.24 12.16
C ALA A 30 -1.24 7.38 11.88
N ALA A 31 -2.26 7.46 12.74
CA ALA A 31 -3.53 6.79 12.51
C ALA A 31 -4.26 7.35 11.26
N ARG A 32 -4.26 8.67 11.07
CA ARG A 32 -4.88 9.33 9.90
C ARG A 32 -4.10 9.04 8.62
N LEU A 33 -2.80 8.81 8.73
CA LEU A 33 -1.94 8.46 7.59
C LEU A 33 -2.04 6.98 7.22
N ALA A 34 -2.26 6.08 8.18
CA ALA A 34 -2.50 4.67 7.90
C ALA A 34 -3.89 4.42 7.31
N TYR A 35 -4.92 5.01 7.92
CA TYR A 35 -6.32 4.70 7.62
C TYR A 35 -6.98 5.74 6.73
N ALA A 36 -7.69 5.27 5.69
CA ALA A 36 -8.40 6.14 4.76
C ALA A 36 -9.72 6.68 5.37
N PRO A 37 -10.23 7.84 4.88
CA PRO A 37 -11.55 8.33 5.26
C PRO A 37 -12.64 7.31 4.93
N GLY A 38 -13.36 6.84 5.96
CA GLY A 38 -14.36 5.78 5.82
C GLY A 38 -14.04 4.53 6.66
N SER A 39 -12.78 4.38 7.10
CA SER A 39 -12.36 3.37 8.06
C SER A 39 -13.16 3.44 9.38
N GLN A 40 -13.60 2.29 9.87
CA GLN A 40 -14.44 2.10 11.06
C GLN A 40 -13.78 1.07 12.00
N SER A 41 -13.09 1.55 13.03
CA SER A 41 -12.37 0.71 14.01
C SER A 41 -13.04 0.65 15.40
N GLY A 42 -14.35 0.94 15.46
CA GLY A 42 -15.11 0.99 16.71
C GLY A 42 -15.38 -0.38 17.36
N TYR A 43 -15.58 -0.38 18.68
CA TYR A 43 -15.92 -1.57 19.47
C TYR A 43 -17.34 -2.11 19.20
N GLN A 44 -18.27 -1.26 18.78
CA GLN A 44 -19.64 -1.63 18.44
C GLN A 44 -19.85 -1.52 16.93
N GLY A 45 -20.44 -2.54 16.31
CA GLY A 45 -20.73 -2.59 14.87
C GLY A 45 -19.72 -3.39 14.07
N VAL A 46 -19.74 -3.21 12.75
CA VAL A 46 -18.82 -3.87 11.82
C VAL A 46 -17.48 -3.15 11.83
N THR A 47 -16.40 -3.89 11.98
CA THR A 47 -15.04 -3.35 11.83
C THR A 47 -14.66 -3.35 10.35
N VAL A 48 -14.30 -2.18 9.82
CA VAL A 48 -13.87 -1.98 8.43
C VAL A 48 -12.56 -1.20 8.47
N PHE A 49 -11.48 -1.79 7.99
CA PHE A 49 -10.21 -1.07 7.85
C PHE A 49 -9.97 -0.71 6.39
N GLU A 50 -10.00 0.59 6.11
CA GLU A 50 -9.58 1.15 4.83
C GLU A 50 -8.20 1.78 5.01
N TYR A 51 -7.30 1.58 4.04
CA TYR A 51 -5.90 2.01 4.14
C TYR A 51 -5.50 2.89 2.97
N ILE A 52 -4.66 3.90 3.24
CA ILE A 52 -3.95 4.67 2.21
C ILE A 52 -2.59 4.02 1.99
N ILE A 53 -2.54 2.97 1.16
CA ILE A 53 -1.35 2.11 1.05
C ILE A 53 -0.10 2.83 0.50
N THR A 54 -0.25 4.00 -0.12
CA THR A 54 0.90 4.79 -0.56
C THR A 54 1.65 5.40 0.62
N ASN A 55 0.94 5.83 1.66
CA ASN A 55 1.55 6.45 2.85
C ASN A 55 2.47 5.47 3.58
N ARG A 56 3.47 6.02 4.28
CA ARG A 56 4.41 5.25 5.09
C ARG A 56 4.03 5.36 6.55
N VAL A 57 3.85 4.23 7.22
CA VAL A 57 3.68 4.14 8.68
C VAL A 57 4.46 2.92 9.14
N ARG A 58 5.69 3.11 9.59
CA ARG A 58 6.60 2.02 9.99
C ARG A 58 7.73 2.55 10.86
N ASP A 59 8.27 1.67 11.70
CA ASP A 59 9.48 1.96 12.49
C ASP A 59 9.33 3.22 13.38
N GLY A 60 8.11 3.46 13.88
CA GLY A 60 7.78 4.60 14.74
C GLY A 60 7.57 5.94 14.01
N MET A 61 7.63 5.94 12.67
CA MET A 61 7.51 7.14 11.82
C MET A 61 6.29 7.04 10.90
N SER A 62 5.72 8.20 10.56
CA SER A 62 4.62 8.33 9.61
C SER A 62 4.83 9.48 8.62
N SER A 63 4.47 9.27 7.36
CA SER A 63 4.48 10.32 6.32
C SER A 63 3.50 10.02 5.18
N GLU A 64 2.98 11.07 4.54
CA GLU A 64 2.30 10.93 3.25
C GLU A 64 3.28 10.51 2.16
N ASP A 65 2.81 9.76 1.17
CA ASP A 65 3.56 9.45 -0.05
C ASP A 65 2.58 9.21 -1.22
N LEU A 66 3.10 9.28 -2.44
CA LEU A 66 2.32 9.13 -3.66
C LEU A 66 2.84 7.95 -4.48
N LEU A 67 1.94 7.31 -5.24
CA LEU A 67 2.36 6.33 -6.22
C LEU A 67 3.02 7.04 -7.40
N ASP A 68 4.35 7.07 -7.42
CA ASP A 68 5.13 7.64 -8.53
C ASP A 68 5.25 6.65 -9.70
N LEU A 69 4.50 6.93 -10.78
CA LEU A 69 4.56 6.17 -12.03
C LEU A 69 5.47 6.83 -13.09
N SER A 70 6.07 8.00 -12.81
CA SER A 70 6.84 8.78 -13.81
C SER A 70 8.05 8.03 -14.35
N ARG A 71 8.62 7.12 -13.56
CA ARG A 71 9.78 6.32 -13.94
C ARG A 71 9.42 5.12 -14.81
N LEU A 72 8.15 4.71 -14.80
CA LEU A 72 7.67 3.58 -15.59
C LEU A 72 7.47 4.02 -17.05
N PRO A 73 7.87 3.23 -18.05
CA PRO A 73 7.45 3.45 -19.42
C PRO A 73 5.93 3.51 -19.54
N GLN A 74 5.43 4.19 -20.58
CA GLN A 74 4.03 4.10 -20.97
C GLN A 74 3.64 2.62 -21.22
N GLY A 75 2.46 2.21 -20.74
CA GLY A 75 1.97 0.84 -20.95
C GLY A 75 1.07 0.31 -19.83
N GLU A 76 0.72 -0.97 -19.94
CA GLU A 76 -0.10 -1.68 -18.97
C GLU A 76 0.75 -2.31 -17.86
N TYR A 77 0.25 -2.22 -16.62
CA TYR A 77 0.87 -2.82 -15.45
C TYR A 77 -0.21 -3.40 -14.52
N VAL A 78 0.24 -4.22 -13.56
CA VAL A 78 -0.60 -4.68 -12.45
C VAL A 78 -0.02 -4.14 -11.14
N LEU A 79 -0.83 -3.38 -10.41
CA LEU A 79 -0.57 -3.03 -9.02
C LEU A 79 -1.12 -4.14 -8.13
N ARG A 80 -0.23 -4.97 -7.61
CA ARG A 80 -0.56 -5.99 -6.60
C ARG A 80 -0.48 -5.39 -5.21
N LEU A 81 -1.63 -5.36 -4.54
CA LEU A 81 -1.77 -5.04 -3.13
C LEU A 81 -1.60 -6.32 -2.32
N ILE A 82 -0.90 -6.22 -1.18
CA ILE A 82 -0.67 -7.35 -0.28
C ILE A 82 -1.03 -6.91 1.13
N ALA A 83 -1.85 -7.72 1.80
CA ALA A 83 -2.09 -7.63 3.23
C ALA A 83 -1.54 -8.90 3.88
N GLU A 84 -0.77 -8.74 4.95
CA GLU A 84 -0.15 -9.84 5.68
C GLU A 84 -0.51 -9.69 7.16
N ASP A 85 -0.98 -10.77 7.78
CA ASP A 85 -1.23 -10.79 9.22
C ASP A 85 0.03 -11.17 10.02
N TYR A 86 -0.07 -11.12 11.35
CA TYR A 86 1.04 -11.46 12.24
C TYR A 86 1.57 -12.89 12.06
N PHE A 87 0.74 -13.82 11.58
CA PHE A 87 1.13 -15.21 11.35
C PHE A 87 1.74 -15.42 9.95
N GLY A 88 1.86 -14.37 9.14
CA GLY A 88 2.35 -14.42 7.77
C GLY A 88 1.31 -14.88 6.74
N ASN A 89 0.02 -14.94 7.11
CA ASN A 89 -1.02 -15.25 6.13
C ASN A 89 -1.19 -14.04 5.21
N GLN A 90 -1.14 -14.29 3.89
CA GLN A 90 -1.24 -13.23 2.89
C GLN A 90 -2.56 -13.28 2.13
N SER A 91 -3.17 -12.11 1.95
CA SER A 91 -4.19 -11.85 0.95
C SER A 91 -3.63 -10.90 -0.12
N LYS A 92 -4.07 -11.09 -1.37
CA LYS A 92 -3.57 -10.35 -2.54
C LYS A 92 -4.74 -9.83 -3.35
N TYR A 93 -4.60 -8.60 -3.84
CA TYR A 93 -5.54 -7.99 -4.77
C TYR A 93 -4.79 -7.34 -5.92
N ASP A 94 -5.14 -7.69 -7.15
CA ASP A 94 -4.48 -7.19 -8.36
C ASP A 94 -5.36 -6.16 -9.05
N LEU A 95 -4.83 -4.94 -9.21
CA LEU A 95 -5.46 -3.86 -9.94
C LEU A 95 -4.72 -3.63 -11.27
N ALA A 96 -5.43 -3.77 -12.39
CA ALA A 96 -4.90 -3.37 -13.69
C ALA A 96 -4.81 -1.84 -13.74
N ILE A 97 -3.64 -1.32 -14.13
CA ILE A 97 -3.40 0.11 -14.33
C ILE A 97 -2.74 0.36 -15.68
N ARG A 98 -3.03 1.51 -16.26
CA ARG A 98 -2.40 2.01 -17.48
C ARG A 98 -1.63 3.27 -17.16
N ASN A 99 -0.34 3.28 -17.46
CA ASN A 99 0.46 4.49 -17.42
C ASN A 99 0.40 5.16 -18.79
N GLU A 100 -0.24 6.33 -18.87
CA GLU A 100 -0.36 7.13 -20.08
C GLU A 100 0.67 8.26 -20.17
N ASN A 101 1.48 8.45 -19.12
CA ASN A 101 2.45 9.53 -19.10
C ASN A 101 3.49 9.34 -20.22
N PRO A 102 3.61 10.29 -21.16
CA PRO A 102 4.72 10.31 -22.09
C PRO A 102 5.98 10.61 -21.28
N LYS A 103 6.95 9.70 -21.32
CA LYS A 103 8.27 9.90 -20.70
C LYS A 103 8.96 11.16 -21.22
#